data_AF-A0A920ACL8-F1
#
_entry.id   AF-A0A920ACL8-F1
#
_cell.length_a   1.000
_cell.length_b   1.000
_cell.length_c   1.000
_cell.angle_alpha   90.00
_cell.angle_beta   90.00
_cell.angle_gamma   90.00
#
_symmetry.space_group_name_H-M   'P 1'
#
loop_
_entity.id
_entity.type
_entity.pdbx_description
1 polymer ?
#
loop_
_entity_poly.entity_id
_entity_poly.type
_entity_poly.pdbx_seq_one_letter_code
_entity_poly.pdbx_strand_id
1 'polypeptide(L)'
;MKEIFDIVSYRSSEITTKLYSTSFSLGIKALDRELHKPIYAIYGFVRLADEIVDTFHNFDKETLLSKFKHDTHESIKDKISLNPILNSFQDVVNSYNIDLDLVDTF
;
A
#
# COMPACT_ATOMS: atom_id res chain seq x y z
N MET A 1 -18.11 -8.22 -8.95
CA MET A 1 -18.58 -7.65 -7.66
C MET A 1 -17.48 -7.02 -6.81
N LYS A 2 -16.18 -7.39 -6.94
CA LYS A 2 -15.06 -6.70 -6.26
C LYS A 2 -14.64 -5.36 -6.90
N GLU A 3 -15.00 -5.12 -8.15
CA GLU A 3 -14.52 -3.99 -8.96
C GLU A 3 -14.63 -2.61 -8.29
N ILE A 4 -15.76 -2.29 -7.63
CA ILE A 4 -15.91 -1.01 -6.91
C ILE A 4 -14.89 -0.91 -5.76
N PHE A 5 -14.72 -2.00 -5.00
CA PHE A 5 -13.77 -2.02 -3.89
C PHE A 5 -12.32 -1.92 -4.36
N ASP A 6 -11.98 -2.55 -5.48
CA ASP A 6 -10.65 -2.44 -6.09
C ASP A 6 -10.39 -1.01 -6.59
N ILE A 7 -11.38 -0.37 -7.20
CA ILE A 7 -11.30 1.04 -7.60
C ILE A 7 -11.08 1.93 -6.38
N VAL A 8 -11.82 1.72 -5.29
CA VAL A 8 -11.64 2.47 -4.03
C VAL A 8 -10.23 2.26 -3.49
N SER A 9 -9.75 1.01 -3.46
CA SER A 9 -8.44 0.62 -2.96
C SER A 9 -7.30 1.33 -3.70
N TYR A 10 -7.30 1.26 -5.03
CA TYR A 10 -6.30 1.95 -5.84
C TYR A 10 -6.36 3.47 -5.70
N ARG A 11 -7.57 4.05 -5.62
CA ARG A 11 -7.73 5.50 -5.41
C ARG A 11 -7.26 5.94 -4.03
N SER A 12 -7.46 5.14 -2.99
CA SER A 12 -6.92 5.42 -1.67
C SER A 12 -5.40 5.55 -1.71
N SER A 13 -4.70 4.60 -2.35
CA SER A 13 -3.24 4.65 -2.49
C SER A 13 -2.75 5.81 -3.36
N GLU A 14 -3.48 6.13 -4.44
CA GLU A 14 -3.18 7.30 -5.28
C GLU A 14 -3.35 8.62 -4.52
N ILE A 15 -4.44 8.78 -3.76
CA ILE A 15 -4.69 9.97 -2.94
C ILE A 15 -3.63 10.11 -1.86
N THR A 16 -3.31 9.03 -1.14
CA THR A 16 -2.21 8.99 -0.15
C THR A 16 -0.92 9.50 -0.80
N THR A 17 -0.52 8.94 -1.94
CA THR A 17 0.73 9.34 -2.61
C THR A 17 0.73 10.83 -2.98
N LYS A 18 -0.38 11.34 -3.55
CA LYS A 18 -0.51 12.74 -3.95
C LYS A 18 -0.49 13.73 -2.79
N LEU A 19 -1.04 13.34 -1.64
CA LEU A 19 -1.04 14.18 -0.44
C LEU A 19 0.33 14.22 0.24
N TYR A 20 1.04 13.10 0.28
CA TYR A 20 2.34 13.02 0.95
C TYR A 20 3.51 13.47 0.06
N SER A 21 3.43 13.32 -1.27
CA SER A 21 4.54 13.69 -2.16
C SER A 21 4.09 14.13 -3.54
N THR A 22 4.09 15.45 -3.73
CA THR A 22 3.82 16.09 -5.03
C THR A 22 4.92 15.82 -6.05
N SER A 23 6.19 15.80 -5.62
CA SER A 23 7.34 15.52 -6.48
C SER A 23 7.35 14.07 -6.97
N PHE A 24 7.12 13.11 -6.08
CA PHE A 24 7.05 11.70 -6.45
C PHE A 24 5.85 11.44 -7.36
N SER A 25 4.70 12.03 -7.06
CA SER A 25 3.51 11.96 -7.92
C SER A 25 3.75 12.53 -9.32
N LEU A 26 4.59 13.57 -9.45
CA LEU A 26 5.01 14.09 -10.75
C LEU A 26 5.95 13.10 -11.47
N GLY A 27 6.88 12.48 -10.73
CA GLY A 27 7.77 11.45 -11.26
C GLY A 27 7.01 10.24 -11.83
N ILE A 28 5.99 9.76 -11.14
CA ILE A 28 5.14 8.65 -11.61
C ILE A 28 4.52 8.98 -12.98
N LYS A 29 4.07 10.21 -13.19
CA LYS A 29 3.45 10.63 -14.47
C LYS A 29 4.39 10.54 -15.68
N ALA A 30 5.70 10.51 -15.46
CA ALA A 30 6.68 10.34 -16.52
C ALA A 30 6.86 8.87 -16.96
N LEU A 31 6.32 7.92 -16.19
CA LEU A 31 6.36 6.48 -16.50
C LEU A 31 5.15 6.06 -17.34
N ASP A 32 5.18 4.83 -17.86
CA ASP A 32 4.05 4.26 -18.58
C ASP A 32 2.78 4.23 -17.71
N ARG A 33 1.63 4.53 -18.32
CA ARG A 33 0.33 4.61 -17.63
C ARG A 33 -0.05 3.31 -16.94
N GLU A 34 0.37 2.17 -17.47
CA GLU A 34 0.09 0.87 -16.85
C GLU A 34 0.81 0.69 -15.51
N LEU A 35 1.93 1.37 -15.31
CA LEU A 35 2.73 1.30 -14.08
C LEU A 35 2.25 2.25 -12.97
N HIS A 36 1.42 3.24 -13.30
CA HIS A 36 1.01 4.27 -12.32
C HIS A 36 0.29 3.64 -11.12
N LYS A 37 -0.72 2.80 -11.37
CA LYS A 37 -1.50 2.13 -10.32
C LYS A 37 -0.63 1.23 -9.43
N PRO A 38 0.20 0.33 -9.98
CA PRO A 38 1.12 -0.46 -9.18
C PRO A 38 2.03 0.37 -8.28
N ILE A 39 2.61 1.46 -8.82
CA ILE A 39 3.53 2.30 -8.05
C ILE A 39 2.79 3.05 -6.94
N TYR A 40 1.59 3.56 -7.20
CA TYR A 40 0.76 4.18 -6.16
C TYR A 40 0.43 3.20 -5.02
N ALA A 41 0.09 1.95 -5.34
CA ALA A 41 -0.21 0.92 -4.34
C ALA A 41 1.01 0.59 -3.46
N ILE A 42 2.19 0.43 -4.07
CA ILE A 42 3.45 0.22 -3.33
C ILE A 42 3.75 1.41 -2.43
N TYR A 43 3.67 2.64 -2.95
CA TYR A 43 3.91 3.84 -2.15
C TYR A 43 2.91 3.97 -1.00
N GLY A 44 1.62 3.68 -1.25
CA GLY A 44 0.57 3.72 -0.23
C GLY A 44 0.87 2.80 0.96
N PHE A 45 1.35 1.58 0.69
CA PHE A 45 1.78 0.63 1.72
C PHE A 45 2.95 1.17 2.54
N VAL A 46 4.04 1.56 1.87
CA VAL A 46 5.25 2.07 2.55
C VAL A 46 4.94 3.32 3.38
N ARG A 47 4.16 4.25 2.83
CA ARG A 47 3.78 5.49 3.52
C ARG A 47 2.99 5.20 4.80
N LEU A 48 2.08 4.23 4.78
CA LEU A 48 1.29 3.89 5.96
C LEU A 48 2.15 3.24 7.05
N ALA A 49 3.10 2.38 6.69
CA ALA A 49 4.09 1.86 7.63
C ALA A 49 4.91 2.99 8.27
N ASP A 50 5.35 3.96 7.45
CA ASP A 50 6.12 5.11 7.92
C ASP A 50 5.32 5.99 8.88
N GLU A 51 4.03 6.24 8.63
CA GLU A 51 3.17 6.99 9.57
C GLU A 51 3.06 6.33 10.94
N ILE A 52 3.01 4.99 10.99
CA ILE A 52 2.97 4.23 12.25
C ILE A 52 4.24 4.51 13.06
N VAL A 53 5.40 4.50 12.41
CA VAL A 53 6.70 4.65 13.09
C VAL A 53 7.01 6.12 13.38
N ASP A 54 6.71 7.04 12.47
CA ASP A 54 7.21 8.42 12.50
C ASP A 54 6.17 9.44 12.99
N THR A 55 4.87 9.20 12.85
CA THR A 55 3.85 10.22 13.14
C THR A 55 2.97 9.88 14.34
N PHE A 56 2.61 8.62 14.54
CA PHE A 56 1.60 8.21 15.53
C PHE A 56 2.12 8.15 16.99
N HIS A 57 2.78 9.22 17.46
CA HIS A 57 3.46 9.27 18.77
C HIS A 57 2.58 9.00 20.00
N ASN A 58 1.26 9.22 19.89
CA ASN A 58 0.31 9.03 20.99
C ASN A 58 -0.42 7.68 20.94
N PHE A 59 0.02 6.77 20.08
CA PHE A 59 -0.55 5.43 19.93
C PHE A 59 0.49 4.36 20.23
N ASP A 60 0.04 3.15 20.55
CA ASP A 60 0.91 1.99 20.70
C ASP A 60 1.43 1.55 19.32
N LYS A 61 2.59 2.08 18.95
CA LYS A 61 3.23 1.83 17.65
C LYS A 61 3.61 0.37 17.44
N GLU A 62 4.02 -0.32 18.51
CA GLU A 62 4.41 -1.73 18.43
C GLU A 62 3.21 -2.59 18.07
N THR A 63 2.09 -2.39 18.77
CA THR A 63 0.82 -3.08 18.44
C THR A 63 0.33 -2.72 17.03
N LEU A 64 0.38 -1.44 16.65
CA LEU A 64 -0.05 -1.01 15.32
C LEU A 64 0.82 -1.63 14.21
N LEU A 65 2.13 -1.61 14.36
CA LEU A 65 3.06 -2.16 13.37
C LEU A 65 2.94 -3.68 13.28
N SER A 66 2.87 -4.37 14.43
CA SER A 66 2.67 -5.82 14.46
C SER A 66 1.36 -6.22 13.78
N LYS A 67 0.27 -5.49 14.04
CA LYS A 67 -1.01 -5.70 13.37
C LYS A 67 -0.91 -5.44 11.87
N PHE A 68 -0.26 -4.35 11.48
CA PHE A 68 -0.11 -3.99 10.07
C PHE A 68 0.67 -5.04 9.27
N LYS A 69 1.76 -5.59 9.83
CA LYS A 69 2.51 -6.70 9.22
C LYS A 69 1.64 -7.95 9.09
N HIS A 70 0.94 -8.33 10.16
CA HIS A 70 0.03 -9.49 10.13
C HIS A 70 -1.06 -9.34 9.06
N ASP A 71 -1.79 -8.22 9.07
CA ASP A 71 -2.86 -7.94 8.11
C ASP A 71 -2.32 -7.88 6.67
N THR A 72 -1.05 -7.47 6.47
CA THR A 72 -0.38 -7.47 5.15
C THR A 72 -0.19 -8.90 4.64
N HIS A 73 0.39 -9.79 5.45
CA HIS A 73 0.57 -11.19 5.05
C HIS A 73 -0.75 -11.91 4.79
N GLU A 74 -1.74 -11.71 5.67
CA GLU A 74 -3.08 -12.26 5.46
C GLU A 74 -3.68 -11.75 4.14
N SER A 75 -3.53 -10.45 3.84
CA SER A 75 -4.09 -9.88 2.62
C SER A 75 -3.47 -10.46 1.34
N ILE A 76 -2.17 -10.73 1.34
CA ILE A 76 -1.46 -11.34 0.21
C ILE A 76 -1.89 -12.78 0.02
N LYS A 77 -1.97 -13.54 1.12
CA LYS A 77 -2.39 -14.94 1.12
C LYS A 77 -3.84 -15.11 0.66
N ASP A 78 -4.76 -14.34 1.24
CA ASP A 78 -6.20 -14.49 1.02
C ASP A 78 -6.70 -13.69 -0.20
N LYS A 79 -5.81 -12.90 -0.81
CA LYS A 79 -6.06 -12.05 -1.98
C LYS A 79 -7.15 -11.00 -1.76
N ILE A 80 -7.32 -10.57 -0.52
CA ILE A 80 -8.28 -9.54 -0.12
C ILE A 80 -7.87 -8.93 1.23
N SER A 81 -8.09 -7.63 1.38
CA SER A 81 -8.05 -6.95 2.69
C SER A 81 -9.24 -6.02 2.80
N LEU A 82 -9.75 -5.79 4.00
CA LEU A 82 -10.72 -4.71 4.23
C LEU A 82 -10.04 -3.34 4.36
N ASN A 83 -8.71 -3.31 4.56
CA ASN A 83 -7.93 -2.09 4.45
C ASN A 83 -7.68 -1.79 2.95
N PRO A 84 -8.19 -0.67 2.39
CA PRO A 84 -8.06 -0.37 0.96
C PRO A 84 -6.61 -0.23 0.50
N ILE A 85 -5.71 0.27 1.35
CA ILE A 85 -4.28 0.36 1.01
C ILE A 85 -3.69 -1.03 0.85
N LEU A 86 -3.91 -1.91 1.84
CA LEU A 86 -3.44 -3.30 1.79
C LEU A 86 -4.09 -4.09 0.65
N ASN A 87 -5.37 -3.87 0.35
CA ASN A 87 -6.05 -4.56 -0.75
C ASN A 87 -5.45 -4.17 -2.12
N SER A 88 -5.04 -2.91 -2.30
CA SER A 88 -4.33 -2.50 -3.52
C SER A 88 -2.89 -3.01 -3.57
N PHE A 89 -2.20 -3.04 -2.42
CA PHE A 89 -0.83 -3.53 -2.34
C PHE A 89 -0.75 -5.03 -2.61
N GLN A 90 -1.60 -5.84 -1.97
CA GLN A 90 -1.61 -7.29 -2.18
C GLN A 90 -1.92 -7.65 -3.63
N ASP A 91 -2.77 -6.87 -4.31
CA ASP A 91 -3.14 -7.11 -5.70
C ASP A 91 -1.91 -6.96 -6.60
N VAL A 92 -1.07 -5.97 -6.31
CA VAL A 92 0.19 -5.73 -7.02
C VAL A 92 1.22 -6.81 -6.69
N VAL A 93 1.39 -7.18 -5.41
CA VAL A 93 2.30 -8.25 -5.00
C VAL A 93 1.97 -9.55 -5.74
N ASN A 94 0.69 -9.94 -5.74
CA ASN A 94 0.23 -11.15 -6.43
C ASN A 94 0.34 -11.03 -7.96
N SER A 95 0.02 -9.87 -8.54
CA SER A 95 0.04 -9.68 -10.01
C SER A 95 1.45 -9.68 -10.58
N TYR A 96 2.42 -9.15 -9.85
CA TYR A 96 3.82 -9.04 -10.28
C TYR A 96 4.71 -10.15 -9.68
N ASN A 97 4.15 -11.05 -8.87
CA ASN A 97 4.89 -12.07 -8.11
C ASN A 97 6.08 -11.47 -7.34
N ILE A 98 5.81 -10.37 -6.62
CA ILE A 98 6.82 -9.71 -5.79
C ILE A 98 7.19 -10.66 -4.64
N ASP A 99 8.49 -10.86 -4.43
CA ASP A 99 9.01 -11.71 -3.37
C ASP A 99 8.62 -11.17 -1.99
N LEU A 100 8.14 -12.05 -1.11
CA LEU A 100 7.76 -11.69 0.25
C LEU A 100 8.97 -11.26 1.07
N ASP A 101 10.16 -11.75 0.76
CA ASP A 101 11.39 -11.29 1.42
C ASP A 101 11.62 -9.78 1.25
N LEU A 102 11.18 -9.21 0.11
CA LEU A 102 11.22 -7.77 -0.12
C LEU A 102 10.16 -7.02 0.70
N VAL A 103 9.02 -7.64 0.97
CA VAL A 103 7.96 -7.08 1.82
C VAL A 103 8.41 -7.07 3.28
N ASP A 104 9.02 -8.16 3.74
CA ASP A 104 9.43 -8.36 5.14
C ASP A 104 10.61 -7.48 5.57
N THR A 105 11.33 -6.92 4.60
CA THR A 105 12.39 -5.94 4.84
C THR A 105 11.84 -4.60 5.35
N PHE A 106 10.54 -4.33 5.17
CA PHE A 106 9.84 -3.15 5.68
C PHE A 106 9.05 -3.50 6.96
#